data_AF-A0A915N896-F1
#
_entry.id   AF-A0A915N896-F1
#
_cell.length_a   1.000
_cell.length_b   1.000
_cell.length_c   1.000
_cell.angle_alpha   90.00
_cell.angle_beta   90.00
_cell.angle_gamma   90.00
#
_symmetry.space_group_name_H-M   'P 1'
#
loop_
_entity.id
_entity.type
_entity.pdbx_description
1 polymer ?
#
loop_
_entity_poly.entity_id
_entity_poly.type
_entity_poly.pdbx_seq_one_letter_code
_entity_poly.pdbx_strand_id
1 'polypeptide(L)' 'MSVDIEATYKKVSQLEHVLLRPDTYIGSIQYTQTSTWVYDSETDKLVYREISYVP' A
#
# COMPACT_ATOMS: atom_id res chain seq x y z
N MET A 1 28.84 22.64 4.83
CA MET A 1 28.13 21.64 5.66
C MET A 1 28.62 20.27 5.23
N SER A 2 29.39 19.59 6.07
CA SER A 2 29.86 18.23 5.75
C SER A 2 28.67 17.29 5.81
N VAL A 3 28.32 16.68 4.68
CA VAL A 3 27.32 15.61 4.66
C VAL A 3 27.96 14.41 5.35
N ASP A 4 27.35 13.97 6.44
CA ASP A 4 27.74 12.74 7.10
C ASP A 4 27.42 11.57 6.16
N ILE A 5 28.47 10.83 5.78
CA ILE A 5 28.39 9.71 4.84
C ILE A 5 27.49 8.62 5.43
N GLU A 6 27.56 8.39 6.74
CA GLU A 6 26.78 7.35 7.42
C GLU A 6 25.29 7.70 7.49
N ALA A 7 24.96 9.00 7.61
CA ALA A 7 23.58 9.46 7.51
C ALA A 7 23.00 9.26 6.09
N THR A 8 23.85 9.33 5.07
CA THR A 8 23.47 9.23 3.65
C THR A 8 23.29 7.79 3.19
N TYR A 9 24.18 6.88 3.59
CA TYR A 9 24.20 5.50 3.14
C TYR A 9 23.87 4.55 4.28
N LYS A 10 22.72 3.86 4.17
CA LYS A 10 22.27 2.89 5.17
C LYS A 10 22.09 1.52 4.55
N LYS A 11 22.63 0.49 5.21
CA LYS A 11 22.30 -0.90 4.92
C LYS A 11 21.13 -1.30 5.82
N VAL A 12 20.04 -1.75 5.21
CA VAL A 12 18.87 -2.29 5.91
C VAL A 12 18.79 -3.80 5.71
N SER A 13 18.28 -4.51 6.72
CA SER A 13 17.91 -5.91 6.58
C SER A 13 16.66 -6.05 5.72
N GLN A 14 16.40 -7.27 5.25
CA GLN A 14 15.23 -7.53 4.40
C GLN A 14 13.91 -7.23 5.11
N LEU A 15 13.77 -7.63 6.38
CA LEU A 15 12.55 -7.37 7.16
C LEU A 15 12.33 -5.87 7.37
N GLU A 16 13.39 -5.11 7.67
CA GLU A 16 13.32 -3.65 7.77
C GLU A 16 12.93 -3.02 6.44
N HIS A 17 13.49 -3.49 5.32
CA HIS A 17 13.14 -2.99 3.99
C HIS A 17 11.67 -3.20 3.65
N VAL A 18 11.10 -4.38 3.95
CA VAL A 18 9.68 -4.67 3.73
C VAL A 18 8.80 -3.70 4.51
N LEU A 19 9.12 -3.44 5.79
CA LEU A 19 8.36 -2.51 6.62
C LEU A 19 8.53 -1.05 6.16
N LEU A 20 9.72 -0.67 5.68
CA LEU A 20 10.01 0.67 5.19
C LEU A 20 9.43 0.95 3.80
N ARG A 21 9.29 -0.06 2.95
CA ARG A 21 8.85 0.04 1.54
C ARG A 21 7.85 -1.06 1.19
N PRO A 22 6.66 -1.07 1.82
CA PRO A 22 5.67 -2.13 1.63
C PRO A 22 5.07 -2.16 0.23
N ASP A 23 5.12 -1.05 -0.51
CA ASP A 23 4.47 -0.85 -1.81
C ASP A 23 4.77 -1.95 -2.83
N THR A 24 6.03 -2.39 -2.91
CA THR A 24 6.44 -3.43 -3.87
C THR A 24 6.12 -4.86 -3.40
N TYR A 25 5.71 -5.03 -2.14
CA TYR A 25 5.45 -6.34 -1.53
C TYR A 25 3.95 -6.62 -1.41
N ILE A 26 3.18 -5.67 -0.89
CA ILE A 26 1.76 -5.82 -0.60
C ILE A 26 0.88 -4.77 -1.28
N GLY A 27 1.48 -3.78 -1.93
CA GLY A 27 0.76 -2.62 -2.45
C GLY A 27 0.79 -1.44 -1.49
N SER A 28 0.05 -0.40 -1.86
CA SER A 28 0.07 0.88 -1.15
C SER A 28 -0.57 0.75 0.24
N ILE A 29 0.06 1.34 1.24
CA ILE A 29 -0.52 1.48 2.59
C ILE A 29 -1.44 2.72 2.71
N GLN A 30 -1.68 3.43 1.61
CA GLN A 30 -2.55 4.59 1.55
C GLN A 30 -3.93 4.21 0.99
N TYR A 31 -4.96 4.91 1.46
CA TYR A 31 -6.31 4.76 0.91
C TYR A 31 -6.32 5.07 -0.58
N THR A 32 -6.80 4.11 -1.35
CA THR A 32 -6.94 4.18 -2.80
C THR A 32 -8.41 4.07 -3.16
N GLN A 33 -8.89 4.99 -4.00
CA GLN A 33 -10.22 4.89 -4.58
C GLN A 33 -10.15 4.00 -5.83
N THR A 34 -11.06 3.05 -5.95
CA THR A 34 -11.10 2.12 -7.08
C THR A 34 -12.53 1.71 -7.36
N SER A 35 -12.92 1.73 -8.64
CA SER A 35 -14.17 1.14 -9.10
C SER A 35 -14.01 -0.37 -9.31
N THR A 36 -14.70 -1.16 -8.49
CA THR A 36 -14.60 -2.62 -8.51
C THR A 36 -15.97 -3.28 -8.25
N TRP A 37 -16.04 -4.60 -8.43
CA TRP A 37 -17.22 -5.40 -8.14
C TRP A 37 -17.32 -5.69 -6.65
N VAL A 38 -18.47 -5.39 -6.05
CA VAL A 38 -18.78 -5.68 -4.65
C VAL A 38 -20.08 -6.45 -4.59
N TYR A 39 -20.13 -7.48 -3.73
CA TYR A 39 -21.36 -8.21 -3.46
C TYR A 39 -22.29 -7.38 -2.58
N ASP A 40 -23.52 -7.19 -3.04
CA ASP A 40 -24.60 -6.52 -2.34
C ASP A 40 -25.59 -7.57 -1.81
N SER A 41 -25.65 -7.69 -0.48
CA SER A 41 -26.51 -8.65 0.21
C SER A 41 -28.00 -8.30 0.16
N GLU A 42 -28.36 -7.04 -0.13
CA GLU A 42 -29.77 -6.63 -0.22
C GLU A 42 -30.38 -7.05 -1.56
N THR A 43 -29.59 -6.97 -2.63
CA THR A 43 -30.03 -7.32 -3.99
C THR A 43 -29.58 -8.71 -4.45
N ASP A 44 -28.77 -9.40 -3.64
CA ASP A 44 -28.14 -10.70 -3.91
C ASP A 44 -27.37 -10.73 -5.23
N LYS A 45 -26.63 -9.66 -5.52
CA LYS A 45 -25.94 -9.45 -6.81
C LYS A 45 -24.58 -8.81 -6.64
N LEU A 46 -23.74 -8.95 -7.65
CA LEU A 46 -22.53 -8.13 -7.79
C LEU A 46 -22.88 -6.78 -8.39
N VAL A 47 -22.44 -5.70 -7.75
CA VAL A 47 -22.61 -4.33 -8.19
C VAL A 47 -21.24 -3.70 -8.41
N TYR A 48 -21.05 -3.06 -9.57
CA TYR A 48 -19.83 -2.32 -9.87
C TYR A 48 -19.95 -0.91 -9.29
N ARG A 49 -19.11 -0.59 -8.31
CA ARG A 49 -19.13 0.72 -7.64
C ARG A 49 -17.74 1.17 -7.22
N GLU A 50 -17.61 2.47 -7.00
CA GLU A 50 -16.41 3.05 -6.42
C GLU A 50 -16.34 2.75 -4.91
N ILE A 51 -15.19 2.26 -4.46
CA ILE A 51 -14.87 2.05 -3.05
C ILE A 51 -13.53 2.71 -2.72
N SER A 52 -13.31 2.98 -1.43
CA SER A 52 -12.00 3.40 -0.91
C SER A 52 -11.50 2.37 0.09
N TYR A 53 -10.29 1.84 -0.14
CA TYR A 53 -9.65 0.85 0.73
C TYR A 53 -8.13 0.99 0.70
N VAL A 54 -7.43 0.36 1.64
CA VAL A 54 -5.98 0.18 1.58
C VAL A 54 -5.73 -1.17 0.88
N PRO A 55 -5.08 -1.18 -0.30
CA PRO A 55 -4.76 -2.40 -1.04
C PRO A 55 -4.02 -3.48 -0.26
#